data_AF-A0A927LVA0-F1
#
_entry.id   AF-A0A927LVA0-F1
#
_cell.length_a   1.000
_cell.length_b   1.000
_cell.length_c   1.000
_cell.angle_alpha   90.00
_cell.angle_beta   90.00
_cell.angle_gamma   90.00
#
_symmetry.space_group_name_H-M   'P 1'
#
loop_
_entity.id
_entity.type
_entity.pdbx_description
1 polymer ?
#
loop_
_entity_poly.entity_id
_entity_poly.type
_entity_poly.pdbx_seq_one_letter_code
_entity_poly.pdbx_strand_id
1 'polypeptide(L)'
;MFDTVQLRARFIDLDSHYLNQHNPKSFTSYNSSTGELRTTYKVYDELLPYITYYDGSHMLDVQVSIPKLLFGNNVQQVTETDIPVFFDRLQERLEQLFFVKIPHSSWTVIRCDVSWNFQVGNEVPKYVRLLSKQKFAFKSTITYNQDQTVEYRNKSSRIIFYDKEAQLTKMKEPDYIIEQSRGLLRLEIKPSTNDMKKFSPTRLAVELIGKPFFEYMTGKVLGEIEYPPEFDELDLSWLLENRVNIAQIERMLGFQRLQEMFDEQTLRKIYTSSTYANRKTEAKKMTIPRGNCLSPLTISQ
;
A
#
# COMPACT_ATOMS: atom_id res chain seq x y z
N MET A 1 8.47 5.19 -3.22
CA MET A 1 9.29 4.08 -2.73
C MET A 1 9.20 4.17 -1.24
N PHE A 2 8.67 3.15 -0.58
CA PHE A 2 8.39 3.17 0.87
C PHE A 2 7.25 4.08 1.32
N ASP A 3 6.61 3.70 2.42
CA ASP A 3 5.56 4.46 3.09
C ASP A 3 5.92 4.67 4.56
N THR A 4 5.69 3.66 5.39
CA THR A 4 5.94 3.72 6.83
C THR A 4 7.14 2.85 7.20
N VAL A 5 8.08 3.40 7.95
CA VAL A 5 9.21 2.65 8.53
C VAL A 5 9.17 2.70 10.05
N GLN A 6 9.66 1.63 10.67
CA GLN A 6 10.00 1.58 12.09
C GLN A 6 11.47 1.20 12.21
N LEU A 7 12.26 2.10 12.77
CA LEU A 7 13.70 2.00 12.92
C LEU A 7 14.05 1.82 14.39
N ARG A 8 15.14 1.08 14.63
CA ARG A 8 15.74 0.91 15.96
C ARG A 8 17.22 1.23 15.92
N ALA A 9 17.63 2.12 16.81
CA ALA A 9 19.02 2.35 17.16
C ALA A 9 19.30 1.74 18.55
N ARG A 10 20.54 1.29 18.76
CA ARG A 10 21.03 0.73 20.02
C ARG A 10 22.21 1.54 20.52
N PHE A 11 22.48 1.42 21.83
CA PHE A 11 23.55 2.15 22.50
C PHE A 11 23.39 3.67 22.33
N ILE A 12 22.14 4.11 22.45
CA ILE A 12 21.78 5.52 22.41
C ILE A 12 21.57 5.99 23.84
N ASP A 13 22.37 6.96 24.27
CA ASP A 13 22.23 7.59 25.57
C ASP A 13 21.42 8.87 25.41
N LEU A 14 20.20 8.86 25.94
CA LEU A 14 19.35 10.04 26.01
C LEU A 14 19.21 10.49 27.46
N ASP A 15 19.40 11.79 27.69
CA ASP A 15 19.13 12.37 29.00
C ASP A 15 17.61 12.39 29.26
N SER A 16 17.20 11.77 30.37
CA SER A 16 15.82 11.79 30.85
C SER A 16 15.25 13.20 30.98
N HIS A 17 16.07 14.22 31.23
CA HIS A 17 15.66 15.61 31.26
C HIS A 17 15.03 16.05 29.93
N TYR A 18 15.71 15.79 28.80
CA TYR A 18 15.19 16.15 27.48
C TYR A 18 13.95 15.32 27.11
N LEU A 19 13.92 14.04 27.48
CA LEU A 19 12.74 13.20 27.27
C LEU A 19 11.51 13.76 28.00
N ASN A 20 11.69 14.21 29.24
CA ASN A 20 10.60 14.73 30.08
C ASN A 20 10.06 16.09 29.61
N GLN A 21 10.85 16.90 28.89
CA GLN A 21 10.38 18.16 28.31
C GLN A 21 9.25 17.98 27.28
N HIS A 22 9.16 16.79 26.68
CA HIS A 22 8.13 16.46 25.68
C HIS A 22 6.93 15.71 26.26
N ASN A 23 6.68 15.82 27.57
CA ASN A 23 5.56 15.21 28.29
C ASN A 23 5.33 13.72 27.94
N PRO A 24 6.35 12.86 28.09
CA PRO A 24 6.27 11.48 27.64
C PRO A 24 5.27 10.69 28.49
N LYS A 25 4.62 9.71 27.87
CA LYS A 25 4.01 8.62 28.66
C LYS A 25 5.12 7.68 29.08
N SER A 26 5.46 7.68 30.37
CA SER A 26 6.49 6.81 30.94
C SER A 26 5.89 5.62 31.68
N PHE A 27 6.58 4.49 31.64
CA PHE A 27 6.28 3.31 32.43
C PHE A 27 7.58 2.75 33.01
N THR A 28 7.66 2.66 34.33
CA THR A 28 8.82 2.11 35.04
C THR A 28 8.49 0.74 35.58
N SER A 29 9.35 -0.23 35.26
CA SER A 29 9.28 -1.60 35.78
C SER A 29 10.51 -1.93 36.60
N TYR A 30 10.32 -2.70 37.67
CA TYR A 30 11.41 -3.23 38.48
C TYR A 30 11.80 -4.62 37.98
N ASN A 31 13.09 -4.83 37.67
CA ASN A 31 13.61 -6.14 37.36
C ASN A 31 14.03 -6.84 38.66
N SER A 32 13.23 -7.80 39.12
CA SER A 32 13.50 -8.56 40.36
C SER A 32 14.80 -9.37 40.32
N SER A 33 15.33 -9.67 39.14
CA SER A 33 16.57 -10.46 38.97
C SER A 33 17.83 -9.59 39.02
N THR A 34 17.77 -8.34 38.56
CA THR A 34 18.94 -7.43 38.52
C THR A 34 18.86 -6.31 39.55
N GLY A 35 17.70 -6.08 40.18
CA GLY A 35 17.47 -4.96 41.10
C GLY A 35 17.34 -3.61 40.41
N GLU A 36 17.38 -3.57 39.07
CA GLU A 36 17.36 -2.33 38.29
C GLU A 36 15.93 -1.87 38.01
N LEU A 37 15.72 -0.55 38.07
CA LEU A 37 14.55 0.10 37.52
C LEU A 37 14.76 0.35 36.02
N ARG A 38 13.77 -0.01 35.21
CA ARG A 38 13.79 0.21 33.76
C ARG A 38 12.60 1.08 33.39
N THR A 39 12.88 2.24 32.82
CA THR A 39 11.83 3.15 32.34
C THR A 39 11.71 3.08 30.83
N THR A 40 10.48 2.97 30.33
CA THR A 40 10.16 3.16 28.92
C THR A 40 9.49 4.50 28.75
N TYR A 41 10.01 5.34 27.88
CA TYR A 41 9.44 6.65 27.55
C TYR A 41 8.79 6.58 26.17
N LYS A 42 7.53 6.99 26.07
CA LYS A 42 6.83 7.19 24.80
C LYS A 42 6.62 8.68 24.56
N VAL A 43 7.36 9.23 23.61
CA VAL A 43 7.30 10.63 23.20
C VAL A 43 6.44 10.72 21.94
N TYR A 44 5.57 11.72 21.91
CA TYR A 44 4.76 12.05 20.74
C TYR A 44 5.28 13.34 20.12
N ASP A 45 5.54 13.29 18.83
CA ASP A 45 5.98 14.42 18.03
C ASP A 45 5.14 14.50 16.76
N GLU A 46 4.88 15.69 16.23
CA GLU A 46 4.04 15.86 15.03
C GLU A 46 4.69 15.23 13.79
N LEU A 47 6.01 15.33 13.66
CA LEU A 47 6.78 14.80 12.53
C LEU A 47 7.21 13.35 12.75
N LEU A 48 7.56 12.99 13.99
CA LEU A 48 7.92 11.65 14.42
C LEU A 48 6.85 11.09 15.39
N PRO A 49 5.71 10.59 14.87
CA PRO A 49 4.51 10.32 15.67
C PRO A 49 4.67 9.25 16.75
N TYR A 50 5.69 8.40 16.64
CA TYR A 50 5.95 7.33 17.60
C TYR A 50 7.44 7.22 17.87
N ILE A 51 7.86 7.78 19.00
CA ILE A 51 9.20 7.62 19.53
C ILE A 51 9.10 6.84 20.83
N THR A 52 9.84 5.73 20.95
CA THR A 52 9.92 4.94 22.19
C THR A 52 11.37 4.77 22.59
N TYR A 53 11.74 5.24 23.77
CA TYR A 53 13.06 5.04 24.35
C TYR A 53 12.99 4.04 25.51
N TYR A 54 13.88 3.05 25.49
CA TYR A 54 14.00 2.00 26.49
C TYR A 54 15.29 2.19 27.29
N ASP A 55 15.18 2.92 28.40
CA ASP A 55 16.29 3.39 29.21
C ASP A 55 17.25 2.27 29.62
N GLY A 56 16.74 1.22 30.27
CA GLY A 56 17.58 0.10 30.73
C GLY A 56 18.22 -0.74 29.62
N SER A 57 17.98 -0.46 28.34
CA SER A 57 18.63 -1.13 27.20
C SER A 57 19.27 -0.16 26.21
N HIS A 58 19.19 1.14 26.46
CA HIS A 58 19.71 2.20 25.58
C HIS A 58 19.24 2.01 24.12
N MET A 59 17.96 1.66 23.95
CA MET A 59 17.34 1.46 22.63
C MET A 59 16.35 2.56 22.31
N LEU A 60 16.44 3.09 21.08
CA LEU A 60 15.51 4.08 20.56
C LEU A 60 14.78 3.51 19.35
N ASP A 61 13.45 3.43 19.45
CA ASP A 61 12.56 3.09 18.35
C ASP A 61 11.88 4.35 17.82
N VAL A 62 11.91 4.53 16.50
CA VAL A 62 11.20 5.61 15.80
C VAL A 62 10.35 5.01 14.69
N GLN A 63 9.06 5.32 14.68
CA GLN A 63 8.17 5.00 13.55
C GLN A 63 7.64 6.28 12.90
N VAL A 64 7.80 6.36 11.58
CA VAL A 64 7.47 7.53 10.78
C VAL A 64 7.04 7.13 9.36
N SER A 65 6.17 7.95 8.77
CA SER A 65 5.87 7.87 7.34
C SER A 65 6.87 8.73 6.57
N ILE A 66 7.69 8.10 5.73
CA ILE A 66 8.71 8.78 4.90
C ILE A 66 8.10 9.90 4.05
N PRO A 67 7.04 9.67 3.24
CA PRO A 67 6.48 10.74 2.42
C PRO A 67 5.89 11.87 3.25
N LYS A 68 5.30 11.58 4.42
CA LYS A 68 4.78 12.66 5.29
C LYS A 68 5.90 13.50 5.90
N LEU A 69 7.01 12.88 6.31
CA LEU A 69 8.17 13.61 6.82
C LEU A 69 8.81 14.51 5.75
N LEU A 70 8.82 14.06 4.50
CA LEU A 70 9.44 14.78 3.38
C LEU A 70 8.52 15.83 2.75
N PHE A 71 7.24 15.50 2.55
CA PHE A 71 6.32 16.26 1.70
C PHE A 71 5.05 16.73 2.42
N GLY A 72 4.88 16.38 3.70
CA GLY A 72 3.68 16.68 4.49
C GLY A 72 2.43 15.86 4.10
N ASN A 73 2.51 14.99 3.08
CA ASN A 73 1.41 14.16 2.61
C ASN A 73 1.90 12.76 2.21
N ASN A 74 0.98 11.82 1.92
CA ASN A 74 1.33 10.46 1.49
C ASN A 74 0.90 10.15 0.04
N VAL A 75 0.65 11.18 -0.76
CA VAL A 75 0.30 11.08 -2.20
C VAL A 75 1.57 11.17 -3.03
N GLN A 76 2.50 12.05 -2.66
CA GLN A 76 3.76 12.17 -3.38
C GLN A 76 4.60 10.90 -3.23
N GLN A 77 5.07 10.39 -4.37
CA GLN A 77 5.86 9.17 -4.45
C GLN A 77 7.31 9.48 -4.10
N VAL A 78 7.80 8.88 -3.02
CA VAL A 78 9.23 8.94 -2.65
C VAL A 78 10.07 8.27 -3.75
N THR A 79 11.20 8.85 -4.10
CA THR A 79 12.14 8.36 -5.10
C THR A 79 13.48 7.98 -4.45
N GLU A 80 14.43 7.47 -5.23
CA GLU A 80 15.76 7.11 -4.73
C GLU A 80 16.53 8.34 -4.22
N THR A 81 16.39 9.50 -4.87
CA THR A 81 17.06 10.75 -4.48
C THR A 81 16.54 11.31 -3.17
N ASP A 82 15.34 10.88 -2.74
CA ASP A 82 14.71 11.33 -1.50
C ASP A 82 15.21 10.57 -0.26
N ILE A 83 15.85 9.41 -0.44
CA ILE A 83 16.29 8.57 0.67
C ILE A 83 17.36 9.24 1.54
N PRO A 84 18.43 9.86 0.99
CA PRO A 84 19.37 10.61 1.82
C PRO A 84 18.69 11.76 2.57
N VAL A 85 17.80 12.50 1.88
CA VAL A 85 17.05 13.62 2.47
C VAL A 85 16.17 13.14 3.62
N PHE A 86 15.56 11.96 3.53
CA PHE A 86 14.79 11.37 4.61
C PHE A 86 15.63 11.16 5.87
N PHE A 87 16.83 10.59 5.74
CA PHE A 87 17.70 10.38 6.88
C PHE A 87 18.21 11.69 7.47
N ASP A 88 18.53 12.68 6.64
CA ASP A 88 18.92 14.01 7.10
C ASP A 88 17.79 14.68 7.89
N ARG A 89 16.54 14.63 7.40
CA ARG A 89 15.37 15.16 8.12
C ARG A 89 15.09 14.44 9.43
N LEU A 90 15.23 13.12 9.45
CA LEU A 90 15.11 12.32 10.67
C LEU A 90 16.17 12.76 11.69
N GLN A 91 17.42 12.90 11.25
CA GLN A 91 18.54 13.33 12.10
C GLN A 91 18.35 14.76 12.61
N GLU A 92 17.97 15.71 11.76
CA GLU A 92 17.64 17.08 12.15
C GLU A 92 16.58 17.10 13.27
N ARG A 93 15.53 16.28 13.12
CA ARG A 93 14.44 16.25 14.11
C ARG A 93 14.88 15.62 15.43
N LEU A 94 15.67 14.54 15.40
CA LEU A 94 16.19 13.91 16.62
C LEU A 94 17.18 14.81 17.36
N GLU A 95 18.01 15.56 16.63
CA GLU A 95 18.91 16.57 17.22
C GLU A 95 18.11 17.67 17.92
N GLN A 96 17.04 18.18 17.30
CA GLN A 96 16.17 19.19 17.90
C GLN A 96 15.45 18.70 19.16
N LEU A 97 15.02 17.43 19.18
CA LEU A 97 14.24 16.88 20.28
C LEU A 97 15.10 16.47 21.46
N PHE A 98 16.26 15.84 21.20
CA PHE A 98 17.05 15.15 22.22
C PHE A 98 18.56 15.44 22.16
N PHE A 99 19.01 16.35 21.29
CA PHE A 99 20.42 16.70 21.11
C PHE A 99 21.31 15.48 20.82
N VAL A 100 20.80 14.56 19.99
CA VAL A 100 21.45 13.30 19.68
C VAL A 100 21.72 13.13 18.18
N LYS A 101 22.96 12.71 17.88
CA LYS A 101 23.38 12.33 16.53
C LYS A 101 23.54 10.83 16.39
N ILE A 102 22.74 10.22 15.51
CA ILE A 102 22.70 8.78 15.26
C ILE A 102 23.08 8.53 13.79
N PRO A 103 24.26 7.93 13.52
CA PRO A 103 24.67 7.61 12.16
C PRO A 103 23.63 6.75 11.43
N HIS A 104 23.42 7.01 10.13
CA HIS A 104 22.43 6.29 9.32
C HIS A 104 22.66 4.77 9.35
N SER A 105 23.94 4.36 9.38
CA SER A 105 24.38 2.97 9.48
C SER A 105 24.07 2.28 10.82
N SER A 106 23.72 3.03 11.86
CA SER A 106 23.39 2.50 13.19
C SER A 106 21.93 2.06 13.30
N TRP A 107 21.08 2.42 12.33
CA TRP A 107 19.68 2.07 12.32
C TRP A 107 19.44 0.66 11.77
N THR A 108 18.59 -0.09 12.48
CA THR A 108 18.04 -1.36 12.02
C THR A 108 16.55 -1.24 11.77
N VAL A 109 16.05 -1.91 10.73
CA VAL A 109 14.63 -1.89 10.36
C VAL A 109 13.85 -2.96 11.13
N ILE A 110 12.88 -2.51 11.92
CA ILE A 110 11.85 -3.36 12.53
C ILE A 110 10.72 -3.62 11.53
N ARG A 111 10.30 -2.58 10.81
CA ARG A 111 9.24 -2.60 9.80
C ARG A 111 9.60 -1.64 8.66
N CYS A 112 9.36 -2.06 7.43
CA CYS A 112 9.51 -1.20 6.25
C CYS A 112 8.38 -1.53 5.28
N ASP A 113 7.36 -0.66 5.24
CA ASP A 113 6.28 -0.77 4.27
C ASP A 113 6.75 -0.20 2.93
N VAL A 114 6.74 -1.03 1.89
CA VAL A 114 7.05 -0.62 0.52
C VAL A 114 5.78 -0.12 -0.14
N SER A 115 5.85 1.00 -0.88
CA SER A 115 4.68 1.54 -1.58
C SER A 115 4.98 2.07 -2.98
N TRP A 116 3.98 1.96 -3.85
CA TRP A 116 3.98 2.51 -5.19
C TRP A 116 2.59 3.01 -5.60
N ASN A 117 2.55 4.18 -6.24
CA ASN A 117 1.35 4.72 -6.85
C ASN A 117 1.36 4.44 -8.34
N PHE A 118 0.40 3.66 -8.84
CA PHE A 118 0.17 3.49 -10.26
C PHE A 118 -0.84 4.52 -10.74
N GLN A 119 -0.48 5.33 -11.73
CA GLN A 119 -1.42 6.24 -12.36
C GLN A 119 -2.19 5.48 -13.44
N VAL A 120 -3.44 5.12 -13.14
CA VAL A 120 -4.30 4.32 -14.03
C VAL A 120 -5.60 5.03 -14.38
N GLY A 121 -5.76 6.29 -13.97
CA GLY A 121 -6.91 7.12 -14.33
C GLY A 121 -8.24 6.48 -13.92
N ASN A 122 -9.19 6.43 -14.87
CA ASN A 122 -10.53 5.89 -14.61
C ASN A 122 -10.55 4.35 -14.48
N GLU A 123 -9.42 3.66 -14.65
CA GLU A 123 -9.33 2.20 -14.60
C GLU A 123 -9.12 1.65 -13.19
N VAL A 124 -8.94 2.51 -12.17
CA VAL A 124 -8.74 2.08 -10.76
C VAL A 124 -9.76 1.01 -10.33
N PRO A 125 -11.09 1.19 -10.52
CA PRO A 125 -12.07 0.18 -10.09
C PRO A 125 -11.92 -1.16 -10.84
N LYS A 126 -11.49 -1.12 -12.11
CA LYS A 126 -11.27 -2.33 -12.90
C LYS A 126 -10.04 -3.09 -12.41
N TYR A 127 -8.95 -2.40 -12.08
CA TYR A 127 -7.78 -3.03 -11.45
C TYR A 127 -8.13 -3.65 -10.10
N VAL A 128 -8.85 -2.94 -9.22
CA VAL A 128 -9.22 -3.54 -7.92
C VAL A 128 -10.10 -4.79 -8.11
N ARG A 129 -11.04 -4.77 -9.07
CA ARG A 129 -11.87 -5.93 -9.41
C ARG A 129 -11.08 -7.08 -10.05
N LEU A 130 -10.04 -6.79 -10.83
CA LEU A 130 -9.13 -7.82 -11.35
C LEU A 130 -8.38 -8.47 -10.19
N LEU A 131 -7.74 -7.64 -9.36
CA LEU A 131 -6.91 -8.06 -8.24
C LEU A 131 -7.73 -8.83 -7.19
N SER A 132 -8.98 -8.44 -6.90
CA SER A 132 -9.83 -9.16 -5.94
C SER A 132 -10.07 -10.64 -6.27
N LYS A 133 -9.91 -11.03 -7.53
CA LYS A 133 -10.05 -12.42 -8.01
C LYS A 133 -8.76 -13.21 -7.95
N GLN A 134 -7.62 -12.53 -7.79
CA GLN A 134 -6.30 -13.15 -7.74
C GLN A 134 -6.08 -13.91 -6.43
N LYS A 135 -5.13 -14.85 -6.47
CA LYS A 135 -4.68 -15.62 -5.30
C LYS A 135 -3.17 -15.53 -5.19
N PHE A 136 -2.71 -15.12 -4.02
CA PHE A 136 -1.30 -15.15 -3.66
C PHE A 136 -1.03 -16.38 -2.78
N ALA A 137 0.09 -17.05 -3.01
CA ALA A 137 0.45 -18.24 -2.26
C ALA A 137 0.52 -17.95 -0.75
N PHE A 138 -0.07 -18.84 0.06
CA PHE A 138 -0.08 -18.74 1.53
C PHE A 138 -0.69 -17.45 2.10
N LYS A 139 -1.59 -16.80 1.35
CA LYS A 139 -2.31 -15.59 1.78
C LYS A 139 -3.82 -15.75 1.59
N SER A 140 -4.57 -15.16 2.50
CA SER A 140 -6.02 -14.97 2.35
C SER A 140 -6.29 -13.65 1.64
N THR A 141 -7.20 -13.66 0.67
CA THR A 141 -7.70 -12.45 -0.02
C THR A 141 -8.90 -11.89 0.72
N ILE A 142 -8.90 -10.58 0.96
CA ILE A 142 -10.01 -9.85 1.60
C ILE A 142 -10.30 -8.61 0.76
N THR A 143 -11.58 -8.34 0.49
CA THR A 143 -12.03 -7.11 -0.13
C THR A 143 -12.77 -6.23 0.87
N TYR A 144 -12.60 -4.92 0.77
CA TYR A 144 -13.27 -3.94 1.62
C TYR A 144 -14.01 -2.90 0.78
N ASN A 145 -14.99 -2.23 1.40
CA ASN A 145 -15.67 -1.04 0.88
C ASN A 145 -16.14 -1.19 -0.58
N GLN A 146 -16.96 -2.19 -0.88
CA GLN A 146 -17.52 -2.40 -2.23
C GLN A 146 -16.45 -2.52 -3.33
N ASP A 147 -15.40 -3.30 -3.09
CA ASP A 147 -14.30 -3.54 -4.03
C ASP A 147 -13.42 -2.31 -4.34
N GLN A 148 -13.24 -1.41 -3.37
CA GLN A 148 -12.27 -0.29 -3.47
C GLN A 148 -10.89 -0.64 -2.89
N THR A 149 -10.78 -1.75 -2.17
CA THR A 149 -9.53 -2.23 -1.59
C THR A 149 -9.49 -3.74 -1.62
N VAL A 150 -8.35 -4.28 -2.01
CA VAL A 150 -8.01 -5.70 -1.88
C VAL A 150 -6.77 -5.85 -1.02
N GLU A 151 -6.85 -6.71 0.00
CA GLU A 151 -5.75 -7.07 0.89
C GLU A 151 -5.49 -8.57 0.76
N TYR A 152 -4.25 -8.94 0.43
CA TYR A 152 -3.74 -10.30 0.58
C TYR A 152 -2.91 -10.37 1.85
N ARG A 153 -3.34 -11.15 2.84
CA ARG A 153 -2.67 -11.19 4.14
C ARG A 153 -2.46 -12.58 4.69
N ASN A 154 -1.43 -12.69 5.51
CA ASN A 154 -1.29 -13.71 6.52
C ASN A 154 -0.86 -13.05 7.85
N LYS A 155 -0.46 -13.85 8.84
CA LYS A 155 -0.08 -13.31 10.17
C LYS A 155 1.12 -12.38 10.13
N SER A 156 2.03 -12.53 9.18
CA SER A 156 3.34 -11.87 9.18
C SER A 156 3.56 -10.88 8.03
N SER A 157 2.71 -10.87 7.00
CA SER A 157 2.88 -10.02 5.82
C SER A 157 1.57 -9.68 5.14
N ARG A 158 1.54 -8.54 4.45
CA ARG A 158 0.36 -8.01 3.76
C ARG A 158 0.74 -7.38 2.42
N ILE A 159 -0.14 -7.50 1.45
CA ILE A 159 -0.09 -6.80 0.16
C ILE A 159 -1.46 -6.14 0.00
N ILE A 160 -1.50 -4.85 -0.26
CA ILE A 160 -2.74 -4.08 -0.33
C ILE A 160 -2.73 -3.30 -1.64
N PHE A 161 -3.82 -3.40 -2.39
CA PHE A 161 -4.11 -2.50 -3.49
C PHE A 161 -5.40 -1.73 -3.19
N TYR A 162 -5.40 -0.42 -3.36
CA TYR A 162 -6.59 0.39 -3.10
C TYR A 162 -6.63 1.67 -3.93
N ASP A 163 -7.85 2.17 -4.10
CA ASP A 163 -8.13 3.49 -4.63
C ASP A 163 -7.69 4.57 -3.63
N LYS A 164 -6.62 5.30 -3.97
CA LYS A 164 -6.01 6.29 -3.08
C LYS A 164 -6.91 7.51 -2.88
N GLU A 165 -7.61 7.93 -3.93
CA GLU A 165 -8.55 9.06 -3.90
C GLU A 165 -9.73 8.77 -2.99
N ALA A 166 -10.33 7.58 -3.12
CA ALA A 166 -11.41 7.14 -2.24
C ALA A 166 -10.96 7.06 -0.77
N GLN A 167 -9.73 6.60 -0.53
CA GLN A 167 -9.14 6.52 0.81
C GLN A 167 -8.95 7.90 1.46
N LEU A 168 -8.41 8.88 0.72
CA LEU A 168 -8.19 10.23 1.22
C LEU A 168 -9.49 11.00 1.43
N THR A 169 -10.45 10.83 0.52
CA THR A 169 -11.81 11.38 0.65
C THR A 169 -12.48 10.90 1.95
N LYS A 170 -12.37 9.60 2.25
CA LYS A 170 -12.88 9.02 3.50
C LYS A 170 -12.18 9.58 4.74
N MET A 171 -10.89 9.87 4.64
CA MET A 171 -10.11 10.49 5.71
C MET A 171 -10.35 11.99 5.87
N LYS A 172 -11.11 12.63 4.97
CA LYS A 172 -11.36 14.07 4.94
C LYS A 172 -10.07 14.88 4.87
N GLU A 173 -9.12 14.41 4.06
CA GLU A 173 -7.92 15.17 3.74
C GLU A 173 -8.29 16.41 2.90
N PRO A 174 -7.46 17.46 2.88
CA PRO A 174 -7.71 18.67 2.07
C PRO A 174 -7.93 18.37 0.58
N ASP A 175 -8.82 19.13 -0.06
CA ASP A 175 -9.22 18.92 -1.46
C ASP A 175 -8.02 18.90 -2.42
N TYR A 176 -7.02 19.78 -2.21
CA TYR A 176 -5.82 19.81 -3.05
C TYR A 176 -4.99 18.52 -2.96
N ILE A 177 -5.02 17.80 -1.83
CA ILE A 177 -4.35 16.49 -1.67
C ILE A 177 -5.18 15.40 -2.36
N ILE A 178 -6.51 15.46 -2.23
CA ILE A 178 -7.42 14.52 -2.90
C ILE A 178 -7.26 14.64 -4.42
N GLU A 179 -7.21 15.85 -4.97
CA GLU A 179 -7.02 16.09 -6.40
C GLU A 179 -5.70 15.51 -6.94
N GLN A 180 -4.61 15.61 -6.17
CA GLN A 180 -3.33 15.00 -6.53
C GLN A 180 -3.38 13.47 -6.62
N SER A 181 -4.36 12.85 -5.96
CA SER A 181 -4.51 11.40 -5.91
C SER A 181 -5.45 10.81 -6.97
N ARG A 182 -6.01 11.66 -7.83
CA ARG A 182 -6.98 11.24 -8.85
C ARG A 182 -6.38 10.20 -9.79
N GLY A 183 -7.09 9.07 -9.91
CA GLY A 183 -6.70 7.94 -10.74
C GLY A 183 -5.58 7.06 -10.19
N LEU A 184 -5.15 7.28 -8.94
CA LEU A 184 -4.07 6.50 -8.34
C LEU A 184 -4.57 5.19 -7.72
N LEU A 185 -4.05 4.08 -8.25
CA LEU A 185 -4.08 2.78 -7.58
C LEU A 185 -2.81 2.64 -6.72
N ARG A 186 -2.97 2.65 -5.40
CA ARG A 186 -1.86 2.46 -4.46
C ARG A 186 -1.59 0.98 -4.24
N LEU A 187 -0.35 0.57 -4.40
CA LEU A 187 0.21 -0.67 -3.84
C LEU A 187 0.93 -0.38 -2.52
N GLU A 188 0.63 -1.15 -1.49
CA GLU A 188 1.40 -1.23 -0.25
C GLU A 188 1.77 -2.68 0.06
N ILE A 189 3.06 -2.93 0.28
CA ILE A 189 3.60 -4.23 0.68
C ILE A 189 4.18 -4.07 2.09
N LYS A 190 3.65 -4.87 3.02
CA LYS A 190 4.16 -5.00 4.39
C LYS A 190 4.90 -6.33 4.48
N PRO A 191 6.22 -6.37 4.18
CA PRO A 191 7.00 -7.58 4.24
C PRO A 191 7.02 -8.16 5.65
N SER A 192 7.15 -9.47 5.74
CA SER A 192 7.46 -10.08 7.04
C SER A 192 8.90 -9.82 7.43
N THR A 193 9.21 -9.99 8.72
CA THR A 193 10.59 -10.01 9.21
C THR A 193 11.46 -11.01 8.46
N ASN A 194 10.89 -12.15 8.05
CA ASN A 194 11.62 -13.16 7.30
C ASN A 194 11.88 -12.73 5.85
N ASP A 195 10.95 -12.01 5.22
CA ASP A 195 11.18 -11.45 3.88
C ASP A 195 12.31 -10.41 3.93
N MET A 196 12.31 -9.52 4.92
CA MET A 196 13.40 -8.56 5.12
C MET A 196 14.74 -9.26 5.39
N LYS A 197 14.76 -10.29 6.24
CA LYS A 197 15.99 -11.05 6.56
C LYS A 197 16.56 -11.83 5.38
N LYS A 198 15.71 -12.29 4.45
CA LYS A 198 16.17 -12.97 3.23
C LYS A 198 16.95 -12.03 2.32
N PHE A 199 16.57 -10.75 2.30
CA PHE A 199 17.29 -9.73 1.55
C PHE A 199 18.52 -9.19 2.32
N SER A 200 18.32 -8.82 3.59
CA SER A 200 19.33 -8.28 4.48
C SER A 200 19.25 -8.98 5.85
N PRO A 201 20.16 -9.93 6.16
CA PRO A 201 20.16 -10.63 7.44
C PRO A 201 20.33 -9.71 8.65
N THR A 202 21.12 -8.64 8.49
CA THR A 202 21.40 -7.61 9.51
C THR A 202 20.24 -6.63 9.69
N ARG A 203 19.41 -6.46 8.64
CA ARG A 203 18.33 -5.49 8.54
C ARG A 203 18.78 -4.05 8.74
N LEU A 204 19.99 -3.70 8.31
CA LEU A 204 20.45 -2.32 8.37
C LEU A 204 19.56 -1.42 7.51
N ALA A 205 19.24 -0.23 8.00
CA ALA A 205 18.38 0.72 7.30
C ALA A 205 18.98 1.14 5.96
N VAL A 206 20.31 1.29 5.89
CA VAL A 206 21.05 1.59 4.66
C VAL A 206 20.96 0.48 3.59
N GLU A 207 20.58 -0.74 3.96
CA GLU A 207 20.39 -1.86 3.03
C GLU A 207 18.92 -2.03 2.64
N LEU A 208 17.99 -1.84 3.58
CA LEU A 208 16.56 -2.09 3.40
C LEU A 208 15.75 -0.86 2.98
N ILE A 209 16.26 0.36 3.15
CA ILE A 209 15.62 1.59 2.69
C ILE A 209 16.38 2.07 1.46
N GLY A 210 16.28 1.32 0.38
CA GLY A 210 16.97 1.61 -0.87
C GLY A 210 16.28 0.94 -2.06
N LYS A 211 16.60 1.42 -3.26
CA LYS A 211 16.03 0.91 -4.52
C LYS A 211 16.13 -0.61 -4.67
N PRO A 212 17.25 -1.28 -4.36
CA PRO A 212 17.35 -2.73 -4.50
C PRO A 212 16.32 -3.52 -3.69
N PHE A 213 16.07 -3.12 -2.43
CA PHE A 213 15.04 -3.79 -1.61
C PHE A 213 13.63 -3.48 -2.11
N PHE A 214 13.38 -2.24 -2.53
CA PHE A 214 12.13 -1.83 -3.13
C PHE A 214 11.80 -2.72 -4.35
N GLU A 215 12.73 -2.83 -5.31
CA GLU A 215 12.59 -3.63 -6.53
C GLU A 215 12.42 -5.11 -6.24
N TYR A 216 13.18 -5.65 -5.27
CA TYR A 216 13.03 -7.04 -4.83
C TYR A 216 11.61 -7.34 -4.34
N MET A 217 11.06 -6.45 -3.50
CA MET A 217 9.73 -6.64 -2.93
C MET A 217 8.62 -6.44 -3.96
N THR A 218 8.70 -5.39 -4.77
CA THR A 218 7.67 -5.12 -5.79
C THR A 218 7.72 -6.11 -6.94
N GLY A 219 8.91 -6.50 -7.40
CA GLY A 219 9.08 -7.46 -8.48
C GLY A 219 8.46 -8.82 -8.14
N LYS A 220 8.65 -9.29 -6.90
CA LYS A 220 7.99 -10.51 -6.41
C LYS A 220 6.46 -10.40 -6.47
N VAL A 221 5.90 -9.29 -6.02
CA VAL A 221 4.44 -9.12 -5.98
C VAL A 221 3.86 -8.96 -7.37
N LEU A 222 4.44 -8.11 -8.22
CA LEU A 222 3.94 -7.84 -9.56
C LEU A 222 4.09 -9.05 -10.49
N GLY A 223 5.15 -9.84 -10.32
CA GLY A 223 5.36 -11.07 -11.08
C GLY A 223 4.38 -12.21 -10.76
N GLU A 224 3.69 -12.15 -9.62
CA GLU A 224 2.63 -13.10 -9.26
C GLU A 224 1.23 -12.68 -9.78
N ILE A 225 1.09 -11.49 -10.36
CA ILE A 225 -0.21 -11.01 -10.86
C ILE A 225 -0.47 -11.57 -12.25
N GLU A 226 -1.54 -12.35 -12.40
CA GLU A 226 -2.01 -12.83 -13.68
C GLU A 226 -2.94 -11.79 -14.33
N TYR A 227 -2.56 -11.32 -15.52
CA TYR A 227 -3.42 -10.50 -16.34
C TYR A 227 -4.18 -11.40 -17.31
N PRO A 228 -5.49 -11.16 -17.53
CA PRO A 228 -6.21 -11.89 -18.57
C PRO A 228 -5.47 -11.70 -19.90
N PRO A 229 -5.38 -12.76 -20.73
CA PRO A 229 -4.75 -12.62 -22.03
C PRO A 229 -5.42 -11.49 -22.79
N GLU A 230 -4.62 -10.69 -23.49
CA GLU A 230 -5.14 -9.81 -24.54
C GLU A 230 -5.94 -10.70 -25.50
N PHE A 231 -7.26 -10.59 -25.42
CA PHE A 231 -8.08 -11.01 -26.54
C PHE A 231 -7.97 -9.86 -27.53
N ASP A 232 -7.19 -10.08 -28.58
CA ASP A 232 -7.29 -9.31 -29.81
C ASP A 232 -8.77 -9.31 -30.19
N GLU A 233 -9.33 -8.11 -30.07
CA GLU A 233 -10.61 -7.57 -30.56
C GLU A 233 -11.81 -8.51 -30.79
N LEU A 234 -13.00 -7.91 -30.85
CA LEU A 234 -14.11 -8.54 -31.57
C LEU A 234 -13.72 -8.58 -33.05
N ASP A 235 -12.89 -9.54 -33.45
CA ASP A 235 -12.46 -9.67 -34.83
C ASP A 235 -13.63 -10.16 -35.70
N LEU A 236 -13.50 -9.94 -37.01
CA LEU A 236 -14.55 -10.35 -37.95
C LEU A 236 -14.81 -11.87 -37.88
N SER A 237 -13.76 -12.64 -37.57
CA SER A 237 -13.82 -14.10 -37.41
C SER A 237 -14.79 -14.49 -36.30
N TRP A 238 -14.72 -13.86 -35.11
CA TRP A 238 -15.64 -14.12 -34.00
C TRP A 238 -17.08 -13.77 -34.33
N LEU A 239 -17.29 -12.64 -35.03
CA LEU A 239 -18.60 -12.20 -35.52
C LEU A 239 -19.21 -13.21 -36.49
N LEU A 240 -18.39 -13.77 -37.39
CA LEU A 240 -18.80 -14.75 -38.40
C LEU A 240 -19.00 -16.16 -37.82
N GLU A 241 -18.24 -16.54 -36.80
CA GLU A 241 -18.34 -17.84 -36.12
C GLU A 241 -19.50 -17.89 -35.10
N ASN A 242 -20.00 -16.74 -34.66
CA ASN A 242 -21.14 -16.70 -33.76
C ASN A 242 -22.44 -17.12 -34.45
N ARG A 243 -23.13 -18.11 -33.88
CA ARG A 243 -24.43 -18.60 -34.36
C ARG A 243 -25.61 -17.70 -33.97
N VAL A 244 -25.35 -16.50 -33.47
CA VAL A 244 -26.34 -15.59 -32.87
C VAL A 244 -26.48 -14.35 -33.75
N ASN A 245 -27.68 -13.81 -33.89
CA ASN A 245 -27.88 -12.66 -34.78
C ASN A 245 -27.17 -11.39 -34.28
N ILE A 246 -26.85 -10.50 -35.23
CA ILE A 246 -26.08 -9.27 -34.95
C ILE A 246 -26.76 -8.35 -33.94
N ALA A 247 -28.09 -8.21 -34.01
CA ALA A 247 -28.86 -7.37 -33.08
C ALA A 247 -28.83 -7.90 -31.63
N GLN A 248 -28.57 -9.19 -31.43
CA GLN A 248 -28.37 -9.77 -30.12
C GLN A 248 -26.91 -9.61 -29.66
N ILE A 249 -25.94 -9.70 -30.58
CA ILE A 249 -24.54 -9.36 -30.31
C ILE A 249 -24.42 -7.91 -29.81
N GLU A 250 -24.89 -6.94 -30.60
CA GLU A 250 -24.85 -5.50 -30.27
C GLU A 250 -25.48 -5.21 -28.90
N ARG A 251 -26.62 -5.84 -28.63
CA ARG A 251 -27.38 -5.70 -27.39
C ARG A 251 -26.65 -6.28 -26.19
N MET A 252 -25.92 -7.38 -26.34
CA MET A 252 -25.11 -7.92 -25.25
C MET A 252 -23.82 -7.12 -25.04
N LEU A 253 -23.19 -6.63 -26.11
CA LEU A 253 -22.04 -5.72 -26.01
C LEU A 253 -22.42 -4.43 -25.30
N GLY A 254 -23.54 -3.81 -25.66
CA GLY A 254 -24.08 -2.64 -24.98
C GLY A 254 -24.38 -2.90 -23.50
N PHE A 255 -24.96 -4.07 -23.18
CA PHE A 255 -25.21 -4.45 -21.79
C PHE A 255 -23.91 -4.66 -20.99
N GLN A 256 -22.89 -5.32 -21.56
CA GLN A 256 -21.58 -5.46 -20.94
C GLN A 256 -20.92 -4.11 -20.70
N ARG A 257 -20.98 -3.21 -21.68
CA ARG A 257 -20.43 -1.86 -21.55
C ARG A 257 -21.08 -1.09 -20.40
N LEU A 258 -22.39 -1.23 -20.23
CA LEU A 258 -23.10 -0.65 -19.08
C LEU A 258 -22.68 -1.29 -17.75
N GLN A 259 -22.37 -2.59 -17.72
CA GLN A 259 -21.83 -3.29 -16.53
C GLN A 259 -20.39 -2.88 -16.16
N GLU A 260 -19.63 -2.35 -17.11
CA GLU A 260 -18.32 -1.74 -16.84
C GLU A 260 -18.45 -0.34 -16.27
N MET A 261 -19.45 0.43 -16.71
CA MET A 261 -19.64 1.82 -16.33
C MET A 261 -20.40 2.00 -15.00
N PHE A 262 -21.26 1.05 -14.63
CA PHE A 262 -22.17 1.20 -13.49
C PHE A 262 -22.20 -0.04 -12.61
N ASP A 263 -22.46 0.14 -11.31
CA ASP A 263 -22.66 -0.96 -10.37
C ASP A 263 -24.00 -1.68 -10.58
N GLU A 264 -24.14 -2.87 -9.98
CA GLU A 264 -25.36 -3.69 -10.13
C GLU A 264 -26.61 -3.01 -9.56
N GLN A 265 -26.50 -2.19 -8.51
CA GLN A 265 -27.64 -1.48 -7.95
C GLN A 265 -28.15 -0.40 -8.91
N THR A 266 -27.25 0.33 -9.54
CA THR A 266 -27.55 1.38 -10.51
C THR A 266 -28.20 0.80 -11.74
N LEU A 267 -27.66 -0.31 -12.27
CA LEU A 267 -28.24 -0.99 -13.43
C LEU A 267 -29.63 -1.56 -13.16
N ARG A 268 -29.89 -2.05 -11.95
CA ARG A 268 -31.22 -2.52 -11.53
C ARG A 268 -32.26 -1.41 -11.38
N LYS A 269 -31.85 -0.14 -11.29
CA LYS A 269 -32.78 1.00 -11.34
C LYS A 269 -33.16 1.38 -12.78
N ILE A 270 -32.26 1.13 -13.73
CA ILE A 270 -32.44 1.47 -15.15
C ILE A 270 -33.25 0.39 -15.88
N TYR A 271 -32.95 -0.88 -15.59
CA TYR A 271 -33.66 -2.01 -16.18
C TYR A 271 -34.82 -2.48 -15.29
N THR A 272 -35.89 -2.94 -15.93
CA THR A 272 -36.88 -3.74 -15.19
C THR A 272 -36.23 -5.03 -14.67
N SER A 273 -36.74 -5.57 -13.57
CA SER A 273 -36.22 -6.80 -12.96
C SER A 273 -36.15 -7.97 -13.94
N SER A 274 -37.16 -8.12 -14.81
CA SER A 274 -37.21 -9.17 -15.83
C SER A 274 -36.21 -8.92 -16.95
N THR A 275 -36.09 -7.68 -17.45
CA THR A 275 -35.09 -7.33 -18.48
C THR A 275 -33.68 -7.57 -17.98
N TYR A 276 -33.35 -7.14 -16.76
CA TYR A 276 -32.03 -7.33 -16.19
C TYR A 276 -31.68 -8.83 -16.02
N ALA A 277 -32.61 -9.62 -15.51
CA ALA A 277 -32.43 -11.08 -15.36
C ALA A 277 -32.24 -11.77 -16.72
N ASN A 278 -33.03 -11.39 -17.73
CA ASN A 278 -32.90 -11.92 -19.09
C ASN A 278 -31.53 -11.56 -19.70
N ARG A 279 -31.10 -10.29 -19.60
CA ARG A 279 -29.78 -9.84 -20.08
C ARG A 279 -28.63 -10.58 -19.39
N LYS A 280 -28.70 -10.77 -18.08
CA LYS A 280 -27.71 -11.54 -17.30
C LYS A 280 -27.67 -13.02 -17.71
N THR A 281 -28.80 -13.59 -18.14
CA THR A 281 -28.90 -14.97 -18.61
C THR A 281 -28.41 -15.12 -20.04
N GLU A 282 -28.76 -14.19 -20.93
CA GLU A 282 -28.29 -14.13 -22.32
C GLU A 282 -26.76 -13.93 -22.37
N ALA A 283 -26.22 -13.01 -21.59
CA ALA A 283 -24.79 -12.73 -21.52
C ALA A 283 -23.96 -13.93 -20.98
N LYS A 284 -24.59 -14.86 -20.24
CA LYS A 284 -23.93 -16.12 -19.82
C LYS A 284 -23.86 -17.17 -20.93
N LYS A 285 -24.80 -17.14 -21.87
CA LYS A 285 -24.87 -18.08 -23.00
C LYS A 285 -23.97 -17.67 -24.15
N MET A 286 -23.58 -16.40 -24.21
CA MET A 286 -22.77 -15.83 -25.27
C MET A 286 -21.30 -15.76 -24.83
N THR A 287 -20.42 -16.40 -25.59
CA THR A 287 -18.97 -16.34 -25.37
C THR A 287 -18.43 -15.05 -25.99
N ILE A 288 -18.77 -13.90 -25.39
CA ILE A 288 -18.24 -12.61 -25.84
C ILE A 288 -16.76 -12.51 -25.41
N PRO A 289 -15.82 -12.21 -26.32
CA PRO A 289 -14.44 -11.97 -25.98
C PRO A 289 -14.42 -10.80 -25.03
N ARG A 290 -14.00 -11.04 -23.80
CA ARG A 290 -13.86 -9.97 -22.81
C ARG A 290 -12.50 -9.35 -23.04
N GLY A 291 -12.46 -8.34 -23.90
CA GLY A 291 -11.33 -7.41 -23.99
C GLY A 291 -11.25 -6.57 -22.73
N ASN A 292 -10.90 -7.19 -21.59
CA ASN A 292 -10.50 -6.47 -20.39
C ASN A 292 -8.97 -6.41 -20.38
N CYS A 293 -8.41 -5.73 -21.37
CA CYS A 293 -6.97 -5.58 -21.51
C CYS A 293 -6.52 -4.47 -20.55
N LEU A 294 -6.54 -4.76 -19.24
CA LEU A 294 -5.82 -3.93 -18.29
C LEU A 294 -4.33 -4.17 -18.53
N SER A 295 -3.61 -3.11 -18.89
CA SER A 295 -2.16 -3.19 -19.07
C SER A 295 -1.51 -3.71 -17.78
N PRO A 296 -0.47 -4.55 -17.87
CA PRO A 296 0.27 -4.97 -16.71
C PRO A 296 0.74 -3.77 -15.89
N LEU A 297 0.55 -3.82 -14.56
CA LEU A 297 1.09 -2.81 -13.66
C LEU A 297 2.62 -2.89 -13.70
N THR A 298 3.25 -1.84 -14.21
CA THR A 298 4.71 -1.71 -14.30
C THR A 298 5.18 -0.53 -13.47
N ILE A 299 6.39 -0.65 -12.93
CA ILE A 299 7.07 0.45 -12.24
C ILE A 299 7.96 1.10 -13.29
N SER A 300 7.59 2.32 -13.72
CA SER A 300 8.44 3.15 -14.58
C SER A 300 9.68 3.57 -13.79
N GLN A 301 10.85 3.26 -14.33
CA GLN A 301 12.16 3.65 -13.76
C GLN A 301 12.39 5.15 -13.86
#